data_AF-A0A2V6F4S7-F1
#
_entry.id   AF-A0A2V6F4S7-F1
#
_cell.length_a   1.000
_cell.length_b   1.000
_cell.length_c   1.000
_cell.angle_alpha   90.00
_cell.angle_beta   90.00
_cell.angle_gamma   90.00
#
_symmetry.space_group_name_H-M   'P 1'
#
loop_
_entity.id
_entity.type
_entity.pdbx_description
1 polymer ?
#
loop_
_entity_poly.entity_id
_entity_poly.type
_entity_poly.pdbx_seq_one_letter_code
_entity_poly.pdbx_strand_id
1 'polypeptide(L)'
;MSRFKEKIGNIIGIQQTAICGFKPAEAAWSESWQRGKSDPPRGFSFSAVRTSEGSYLLIYSVHFKSNLGSLPDDFAKREEATRQLLDHELAMENMYSKINKVSIVIGGDFNTTPDDPRFASEQTFSLLKNNFTWCWEGIASSNRITIPGHGRYPDATFDG
;
A
#
# COMPACT_ATOMS: atom_id res chain seq x y z
N MET A 1 8.84 -5.38 11.22
CA MET A 1 7.45 -5.80 11.48
C MET A 1 6.72 -4.65 12.15
N SER A 2 5.51 -4.31 11.69
CA SER A 2 4.73 -3.18 12.21
C SER A 2 4.07 -3.45 13.57
N ARG A 3 3.57 -2.40 14.23
CA ARG A 3 2.80 -2.46 15.49
C ARG A 3 1.54 -1.59 15.44
N PHE A 4 0.76 -1.72 14.37
CA PHE A 4 -0.53 -1.03 14.25
C PHE A 4 -1.50 -1.51 15.33
N LYS A 5 -2.38 -0.63 15.79
CA LYS A 5 -3.28 -0.91 16.91
C LYS A 5 -4.73 -0.95 16.47
N GLU A 6 -5.54 -1.77 17.15
CA GLU A 6 -6.99 -1.76 17.00
C GLU A 6 -7.58 -0.44 17.51
N LYS A 7 -8.72 -0.03 16.93
CA LYS A 7 -9.44 1.19 17.35
C LYS A 7 -9.94 1.09 18.80
N ILE A 8 -10.22 -0.12 19.29
CA ILE A 8 -10.74 -0.37 20.65
C ILE A 8 -9.66 -1.05 21.49
N GLY A 9 -9.37 -0.49 22.66
CA GLY A 9 -8.52 -1.12 23.68
C GLY A 9 -7.01 -0.93 23.53
N ASN A 10 -6.52 -0.21 22.51
CA ASN A 10 -5.08 0.06 22.30
C ASN A 10 -4.23 -1.24 22.16
N ILE A 11 -4.88 -2.34 21.77
CA ILE A 11 -4.29 -3.67 21.57
C ILE A 11 -3.61 -3.70 20.20
N ILE A 12 -2.49 -4.43 20.08
CA ILE A 12 -1.84 -4.67 18.78
C ILE A 12 -2.86 -5.35 17.86
N GLY A 13 -3.09 -4.76 16.69
CA GLY A 13 -4.03 -5.29 15.71
C GLY A 13 -3.54 -6.57 15.07
N ILE A 14 -4.48 -7.37 14.59
CA ILE A 14 -4.15 -8.64 13.92
C ILE A 14 -3.65 -8.43 12.49
N GLN A 15 -3.85 -7.24 11.93
CA GLN A 15 -3.48 -6.89 10.56
C GLN A 15 -2.20 -6.04 10.57
N GLN A 16 -1.06 -6.69 10.36
CA GLN A 16 0.28 -6.09 10.33
C GLN A 16 0.91 -6.25 8.95
N THR A 17 1.93 -5.44 8.66
CA THR A 17 2.75 -5.56 7.45
C THR A 17 4.22 -5.77 7.80
N ALA A 18 4.97 -6.35 6.87
CA ALA A 18 6.40 -6.58 6.99
C ALA A 18 7.04 -6.58 5.61
N ILE A 19 8.31 -6.17 5.57
CA ILE A 19 9.18 -6.32 4.40
C ILE A 19 10.27 -7.31 4.81
N CYS A 20 10.45 -8.34 4.00
CA CYS A 20 11.49 -9.36 4.17
C CYS A 20 12.36 -9.37 2.91
N GLY A 21 13.68 -9.40 3.08
CA GLY A 21 14.61 -9.41 1.96
C GLY A 21 15.99 -9.91 2.36
N PHE A 22 16.80 -10.27 1.35
CA PHE A 22 18.16 -10.80 1.56
C PHE A 22 19.21 -9.70 1.76
N LYS A 23 18.94 -8.48 1.29
CA LYS A 23 19.83 -7.32 1.49
C LYS A 23 19.46 -6.60 2.79
N PRO A 24 20.45 -6.15 3.57
CA PRO A 24 20.18 -5.35 4.76
C PRO A 24 19.54 -4.01 4.37
N ALA A 25 18.58 -3.56 5.18
CA ALA A 25 18.03 -2.22 5.08
C ALA A 25 18.96 -1.22 5.76
N GLU A 26 19.21 -0.08 5.12
CA GLU A 26 19.91 1.04 5.77
C GLU A 26 18.98 1.79 6.73
N ALA A 27 17.67 1.78 6.44
CA ALA A 27 16.64 2.25 7.35
C ALA A 27 15.36 1.44 7.15
N ALA A 28 14.66 1.14 8.25
CA ALA A 28 13.37 0.46 8.20
C ALA A 28 12.51 0.82 9.40
N TRP A 29 11.23 1.11 9.16
CA TRP A 29 10.25 1.40 10.21
C TRP A 29 8.83 1.15 9.71
N SER A 30 7.84 1.46 10.53
CA SER A 30 6.43 1.43 10.15
C SER A 30 5.71 2.63 10.75
N GLU A 31 4.74 3.18 10.01
CA GLU A 31 3.92 4.29 10.49
C GLU A 31 2.44 3.94 10.36
N SER A 32 1.67 4.30 11.38
CA SER A 32 0.21 4.25 11.28
C SER A 32 -0.27 5.41 10.43
N TRP A 33 -1.38 5.22 9.70
CA TRP A 33 -2.02 6.35 9.05
C TRP A 33 -2.48 7.37 10.08
N GLN A 34 -2.31 8.63 9.73
CA GLN A 34 -2.76 9.75 10.54
C GLN A 34 -4.29 9.78 10.55
N ARG A 35 -4.83 10.10 11.72
CA ARG A 35 -6.26 10.29 11.93
C ARG A 35 -6.73 11.58 11.26
N GLY A 36 -7.98 11.61 10.84
CA GLY A 36 -8.55 12.72 10.08
C GLY A 36 -9.97 12.44 9.65
N LYS A 37 -10.39 13.07 8.54
CA LYS A 37 -11.78 13.02 8.06
C LYS A 37 -12.27 11.59 7.79
N SER A 38 -11.43 10.75 7.18
CA SER A 38 -11.79 9.37 6.82
C SER A 38 -11.33 8.33 7.86
N ASP A 39 -10.39 8.68 8.74
CA ASP A 39 -9.82 7.79 9.79
C ASP A 39 -9.42 6.39 9.27
N PRO A 40 -8.50 6.31 8.28
CA PRO A 40 -8.02 5.04 7.75
C PRO A 40 -7.34 4.19 8.83
N PRO A 41 -7.65 2.88 8.91
CA PRO A 41 -7.00 2.00 9.88
C PRO A 41 -5.64 1.51 9.36
N ARG A 42 -4.77 1.06 10.27
CA ARG A 42 -3.45 0.48 9.98
C ARG A 42 -2.43 1.53 9.55
N GLY A 43 -1.57 1.21 8.59
CA GLY A 43 -0.42 1.98 8.19
C GLY A 43 0.39 1.32 7.08
N PHE A 44 1.66 1.70 6.97
CA PHE A 44 2.63 1.09 6.06
C PHE A 44 3.90 0.66 6.79
N SER A 45 4.61 -0.31 6.22
CA SER A 45 6.02 -0.58 6.55
C SER A 45 6.89 0.02 5.46
N PHE A 46 8.03 0.58 5.85
CA PHE A 46 9.00 1.19 4.95
C PHE A 46 10.37 0.56 5.12
N SER A 47 11.12 0.43 4.02
CA SER A 47 12.52 0.04 4.02
C SER A 47 13.29 0.79 2.92
N ALA A 48 14.45 1.33 3.26
CA ALA A 48 15.42 1.85 2.29
C ALA A 48 16.57 0.85 2.15
N VAL A 49 16.79 0.34 0.94
CA VAL A 49 17.84 -0.62 0.63
C VAL A 49 18.78 -0.03 -0.41
N ARG A 50 20.08 -0.05 -0.13
CA ARG A 50 21.08 0.38 -1.10
C ARG A 50 21.44 -0.75 -2.07
N THR A 51 21.45 -0.42 -3.35
CA THR A 51 21.84 -1.33 -4.44
C THR A 51 23.36 -1.48 -4.52
N SER A 52 23.83 -2.47 -5.28
CA SER A 52 25.27 -2.67 -5.55
C SER A 52 25.90 -1.47 -6.26
N GLU A 53 25.13 -0.78 -7.08
CA GLU A 53 25.53 0.43 -7.82
C GLU A 53 25.44 1.70 -6.95
N GLY A 54 25.05 1.57 -5.68
CA GLY A 54 24.91 2.67 -4.73
C GLY A 54 23.66 3.51 -4.87
N SER A 55 22.74 3.17 -5.79
CA SER A 55 21.37 3.72 -5.89
C SER A 55 20.49 3.21 -4.74
N TYR A 56 19.36 3.86 -4.48
CA TYR A 56 18.42 3.48 -3.42
C TYR A 56 17.14 2.87 -3.98
N LEU A 57 16.72 1.77 -3.37
CA LEU A 57 15.38 1.20 -3.53
C LEU A 57 14.58 1.48 -2.25
N LEU A 58 13.52 2.28 -2.38
CA LEU A 58 12.58 2.56 -1.31
C LEU A 58 11.38 1.64 -1.46
N ILE A 59 11.08 0.87 -0.42
CA ILE A 59 10.09 -0.20 -0.45
C ILE A 59 9.01 0.11 0.56
N TYR A 60 7.77 0.10 0.11
CA TYR A 60 6.57 0.24 0.93
C TYR A 60 5.78 -1.05 0.92
N SER A 61 5.37 -1.52 2.10
CA SER A 61 4.39 -2.59 2.25
C SER A 61 3.13 -2.04 2.91
N VAL A 62 2.01 -2.13 2.19
CA VAL A 62 0.70 -1.61 2.60
C VAL A 62 -0.33 -2.72 2.81
N HIS A 63 -1.33 -2.40 3.62
CA HIS A 63 -2.58 -3.15 3.68
C HIS A 63 -3.69 -2.12 3.88
N PHE A 64 -4.41 -1.78 2.81
CA PHE A 64 -5.48 -0.78 2.77
C PHE A 64 -6.83 -1.31 3.21
N LYS A 65 -7.76 -0.41 3.54
CA LYS A 65 -9.07 -0.75 4.12
C LYS A 65 -9.82 -1.78 3.26
N SER A 66 -10.28 -2.87 3.91
CA SER A 66 -11.07 -3.93 3.26
C SER A 66 -12.49 -3.52 2.91
N ASN A 67 -13.15 -4.27 2.03
CA ASN A 67 -14.50 -4.01 1.52
C ASN A 67 -15.64 -4.56 2.42
N LEU A 68 -15.40 -4.73 3.73
CA LEU A 68 -16.41 -5.26 4.68
C LEU A 68 -17.43 -4.21 5.15
N GLY A 69 -17.19 -2.93 4.85
CA GLY A 69 -18.05 -1.82 5.26
C GLY A 69 -18.92 -1.31 4.10
N SER A 70 -19.25 -0.03 4.19
CA SER A 70 -19.86 0.74 3.10
C SER A 70 -18.78 1.11 2.08
N LEU A 71 -19.00 0.82 0.79
CA LEU A 71 -18.03 1.09 -0.27
C LEU A 71 -17.58 2.57 -0.32
N PRO A 72 -18.49 3.58 -0.32
CA PRO A 72 -18.07 4.98 -0.26
C PRO A 72 -17.16 5.32 0.93
N ASP A 73 -17.46 4.77 2.11
CA ASP A 73 -16.65 4.99 3.31
C ASP A 73 -15.30 4.28 3.25
N ASP A 74 -15.24 3.13 2.60
CA ASP A 74 -14.03 2.35 2.38
C ASP A 74 -13.15 3.04 1.33
N PHE A 75 -13.73 3.59 0.25
CA PHE A 75 -13.03 4.39 -0.77
C PHE A 75 -12.36 5.60 -0.13
N ALA A 76 -13.11 6.40 0.63
CA ALA A 76 -12.59 7.59 1.28
C ALA A 76 -11.41 7.28 2.24
N LYS A 77 -11.38 6.08 2.84
CA LYS A 77 -10.27 5.62 3.68
C LYS A 77 -9.05 5.22 2.84
N ARG A 78 -9.25 4.50 1.74
CA ARG A 78 -8.16 4.08 0.85
C ARG A 78 -7.54 5.27 0.13
N GLU A 79 -8.35 6.21 -0.34
CA GLU A 79 -7.90 7.46 -0.97
C GLU A 79 -7.08 8.32 0.01
N GLU A 80 -7.55 8.48 1.25
CA GLU A 80 -6.80 9.23 2.27
C GLU A 80 -5.48 8.52 2.66
N ALA A 81 -5.49 7.20 2.81
CA ALA A 81 -4.26 6.43 3.03
C ALA A 81 -3.28 6.57 1.85
N THR A 82 -3.79 6.57 0.62
CA THR A 82 -2.99 6.77 -0.60
C THR A 82 -2.37 8.16 -0.63
N ARG A 83 -3.15 9.20 -0.28
CA ARG A 83 -2.65 10.59 -0.18
C ARG A 83 -1.51 10.70 0.83
N GLN A 84 -1.67 10.15 2.04
CA GLN A 84 -0.63 10.15 3.07
C GLN A 84 0.61 9.35 2.64
N LEU A 85 0.42 8.23 1.94
CA LEU A 85 1.52 7.45 1.39
C LEU A 85 2.32 8.25 0.36
N LEU A 86 1.65 8.94 -0.57
CA LEU A 86 2.30 9.79 -1.58
C LEU A 86 3.04 10.98 -0.95
N ASP A 87 2.50 11.58 0.12
CA ASP A 87 3.20 12.64 0.85
C ASP A 87 4.51 12.12 1.47
N HIS A 88 4.46 10.95 2.13
CA HIS A 88 5.64 10.34 2.72
C HIS A 88 6.64 9.89 1.66
N GLU A 89 6.15 9.30 0.57
CA GLU A 89 6.95 8.87 -0.57
C GLU A 89 7.75 10.02 -1.16
N LEU A 90 7.09 11.13 -1.49
CA LEU A 90 7.75 12.34 -1.98
C LEU A 90 8.78 12.88 -0.98
N ALA A 91 8.50 12.85 0.32
CA ALA A 91 9.46 13.27 1.35
C ALA A 91 10.71 12.38 1.37
N MET A 92 10.55 11.06 1.25
CA MET A 92 11.67 10.12 1.20
C MET A 92 12.43 10.23 -0.11
N GLU A 93 11.75 10.34 -1.25
CA GLU A 93 12.40 10.54 -2.55
C GLU A 93 13.30 11.78 -2.51
N ASN A 94 12.78 12.92 -2.03
CA ASN A 94 13.55 14.16 -1.89
C ASN A 94 14.77 14.04 -0.96
N MET A 95 14.71 13.14 0.03
CA MET A 95 15.82 12.91 0.95
C MET A 95 16.90 12.02 0.34
N TYR A 96 16.52 10.87 -0.25
CA TYR A 96 17.46 9.90 -0.78
C TYR A 96 18.03 10.29 -2.16
N SER A 97 17.28 11.05 -2.97
CA SER A 97 17.73 11.57 -4.27
C SER A 97 18.93 12.53 -4.16
N LYS A 98 19.13 13.15 -2.99
CA LYS A 98 20.31 13.97 -2.69
C LYS A 98 21.59 13.14 -2.57
N ILE A 99 21.46 11.84 -2.30
CA ILE A 99 22.58 10.92 -2.14
C ILE A 99 22.90 10.24 -3.48
N ASN A 100 21.89 9.63 -4.10
CA ASN A 100 22.01 8.97 -5.40
C ASN A 100 20.62 8.74 -6.02
N LYS A 101 20.57 8.13 -7.22
CA LYS A 101 19.33 7.74 -7.89
C LYS A 101 18.43 6.90 -6.96
N VAL A 102 17.13 7.19 -7.02
CA VAL A 102 16.09 6.51 -6.25
C VAL A 102 15.18 5.73 -7.20
N SER A 103 14.68 4.59 -6.72
CA SER A 103 13.55 3.86 -7.31
C SER A 103 12.63 3.43 -6.17
N ILE A 104 11.34 3.39 -6.44
CA ILE A 104 10.33 3.22 -5.40
C ILE A 104 9.39 2.10 -5.81
N VAL A 105 9.12 1.21 -4.87
CA VAL A 105 8.15 0.12 -5.03
C VAL A 105 7.17 0.19 -3.88
N ILE A 106 5.89 0.20 -4.23
CA ILE A 106 4.79 0.08 -3.29
C ILE A 106 4.11 -1.24 -3.62
N GLY A 107 3.93 -2.10 -2.62
CA GLY A 107 3.24 -3.37 -2.79
C GLY A 107 2.48 -3.79 -1.54
N GLY A 108 1.59 -4.77 -1.71
CA GLY A 108 0.81 -5.33 -0.62
C GLY A 108 -0.67 -5.41 -0.99
N ASP A 109 -1.53 -5.42 0.02
CA ASP A 109 -2.98 -5.57 -0.18
C ASP A 109 -3.66 -4.19 -0.29
N PHE A 110 -4.04 -3.82 -1.51
CA PHE A 110 -4.73 -2.55 -1.80
C PHE A 110 -6.24 -2.65 -1.56
N ASN A 111 -6.80 -3.86 -1.43
CA ASN A 111 -8.25 -4.12 -1.32
C ASN A 111 -9.11 -3.47 -2.42
N THR A 112 -8.50 -3.11 -3.56
CA THR A 112 -9.13 -2.51 -4.73
C THR A 112 -8.31 -2.82 -5.98
N THR A 113 -8.91 -2.67 -7.16
CA THR A 113 -8.26 -2.87 -8.47
C THR A 113 -8.99 -2.03 -9.52
N PRO A 114 -8.28 -1.42 -10.50
CA PRO A 114 -8.88 -0.49 -11.46
C PRO A 114 -9.81 -1.13 -12.50
N ASP A 115 -9.80 -2.47 -12.64
CA ASP A 115 -10.62 -3.22 -13.60
C ASP A 115 -11.88 -3.84 -13.00
N ASP A 116 -12.14 -3.65 -11.71
CA ASP A 116 -13.37 -4.07 -11.06
C ASP A 116 -14.41 -2.94 -11.10
N PRO A 117 -15.56 -3.12 -11.79
CA PRO A 117 -16.57 -2.08 -11.92
C PRO A 117 -17.12 -1.56 -10.59
N ARG A 118 -17.04 -2.35 -9.51
CA ARG A 118 -17.46 -1.94 -8.17
C ARG A 118 -16.64 -0.77 -7.62
N PHE A 119 -15.40 -0.63 -8.09
CA PHE A 119 -14.44 0.39 -7.65
C PHE A 119 -14.28 1.53 -8.65
N ALA A 120 -15.10 1.60 -9.70
CA ALA A 120 -14.93 2.57 -10.78
C ALA A 120 -14.95 4.05 -10.35
N SER A 121 -15.59 4.36 -9.20
CA SER A 121 -15.61 5.73 -8.64
C SER A 121 -14.45 6.02 -7.68
N GLU A 122 -13.68 5.01 -7.27
CA GLU A 122 -12.56 5.15 -6.34
C GLU A 122 -11.32 5.71 -7.03
N GLN A 123 -10.60 6.62 -6.36
CA GLN A 123 -9.45 7.34 -6.92
C GLN A 123 -8.08 6.76 -6.53
N THR A 124 -8.00 5.72 -5.70
CA THR A 124 -6.72 5.17 -5.22
C THR A 124 -5.72 4.87 -6.34
N PHE A 125 -6.10 4.13 -7.37
CA PHE A 125 -5.20 3.84 -8.49
C PHE A 125 -4.96 5.06 -9.38
N SER A 126 -5.96 5.93 -9.57
CA SER A 126 -5.78 7.20 -10.31
C SER A 126 -4.72 8.08 -9.66
N LEU A 127 -4.71 8.18 -8.33
CA LEU A 127 -3.72 8.94 -7.56
C LEU A 127 -2.32 8.34 -7.70
N LEU A 128 -2.19 7.01 -7.61
CA LEU A 128 -0.91 6.31 -7.75
C LEU A 128 -0.35 6.44 -9.16
N LYS A 129 -1.21 6.33 -10.20
CA LYS A 129 -0.81 6.41 -11.60
C LYS A 129 -0.20 7.76 -12.00
N ASN A 130 -0.34 8.80 -11.17
CA ASN A 130 0.33 10.07 -11.41
C ASN A 130 1.87 9.94 -11.38
N ASN A 131 2.41 9.06 -10.51
CA ASN A 131 3.85 8.90 -10.30
C ASN A 131 4.34 7.45 -10.49
N PHE A 132 3.42 6.47 -10.52
CA PHE A 132 3.74 5.05 -10.54
C PHE A 132 3.18 4.35 -11.77
N THR A 133 3.88 3.31 -12.21
CA THR A 133 3.35 2.32 -13.17
C THR A 133 2.91 1.09 -12.40
N TRP A 134 1.76 0.54 -12.77
CA TRP A 134 1.24 -0.67 -12.15
C TRP A 134 1.80 -1.93 -12.80
N CYS A 135 2.39 -2.83 -12.02
CA CYS A 135 3.04 -4.03 -12.55
C CYS A 135 2.08 -5.02 -13.22
N TRP A 136 0.78 -4.94 -12.95
CA TRP A 136 -0.25 -5.78 -13.57
C TRP A 136 -0.98 -5.10 -14.73
N GLU A 137 -0.51 -3.95 -15.21
CA GLU A 137 -1.11 -3.25 -16.34
C GLU A 137 -1.09 -4.15 -17.59
N GLY A 138 -2.26 -4.31 -18.23
CA GLY A 138 -2.44 -5.19 -19.39
C GLY A 138 -2.54 -6.68 -19.09
N ILE A 139 -2.38 -7.10 -17.83
CA ILE A 139 -2.55 -8.50 -17.42
C ILE A 139 -4.02 -8.76 -17.05
N ALA A 140 -4.63 -9.77 -17.68
CA ALA A 140 -6.02 -10.14 -17.42
C ALA A 140 -6.25 -10.52 -15.95
N SER A 141 -7.40 -10.11 -15.41
CA SER A 141 -7.80 -10.38 -14.01
C SER A 141 -7.68 -11.85 -13.59
N SER A 142 -8.05 -12.78 -14.47
CA SER A 142 -7.95 -14.22 -14.22
C SER A 142 -6.52 -14.74 -14.00
N ASN A 143 -5.49 -14.00 -14.44
CA ASN A 143 -4.09 -14.41 -14.36
C ASN A 143 -3.36 -13.83 -13.13
N ARG A 144 -4.08 -13.08 -12.29
CA ARG A 144 -3.52 -12.35 -11.15
C ARG A 144 -4.38 -12.47 -9.88
N ILE A 145 -5.29 -13.44 -9.86
CA ILE A 145 -6.10 -13.76 -8.68
C ILE A 145 -5.16 -14.09 -7.53
N THR A 146 -5.25 -13.32 -6.45
CA THR A 146 -4.47 -13.54 -5.23
C THR A 146 -5.29 -14.16 -4.11
N ILE A 147 -6.63 -14.03 -4.18
CA ILE A 147 -7.56 -14.71 -3.29
C ILE A 147 -8.64 -15.42 -4.12
N PRO A 148 -8.61 -16.77 -4.18
CA PRO A 148 -9.69 -17.54 -4.79
C PRO A 148 -11.01 -17.36 -4.03
N GLY A 149 -12.09 -17.24 -4.78
CA GLY A 149 -13.45 -17.24 -4.27
C GLY A 149 -13.87 -18.63 -3.78
N HIS A 150 -14.63 -18.66 -2.68
CA HIS A 150 -15.23 -19.89 -2.15
C HIS A 150 -16.76 -19.82 -2.19
N GLY A 151 -17.30 -19.34 -3.32
CA GLY A 151 -18.74 -19.24 -3.60
C GLY A 151 -19.41 -18.00 -3.03
N ARG A 152 -19.21 -17.68 -1.74
CA ARG A 152 -19.81 -16.48 -1.11
C ARG A 152 -19.26 -15.17 -1.68
N TYR A 153 -18.00 -15.18 -2.12
CA TYR A 153 -17.30 -14.04 -2.68
C TYR A 153 -16.65 -14.46 -4.00
N PRO A 154 -16.60 -13.57 -5.01
CA PRO A 154 -15.89 -13.85 -6.26
C PRO A 154 -14.37 -13.91 -6.00
N ASP A 155 -13.65 -14.45 -6.97
CA ASP A 155 -12.19 -14.32 -7.04
C ASP A 155 -11.78 -12.84 -6.95
N ALA A 156 -10.68 -12.57 -6.24
CA ALA A 156 -10.20 -11.21 -6.04
C ALA A 156 -8.71 -11.06 -6.34
N THR A 157 -8.39 -9.90 -6.92
CA THR A 157 -7.02 -9.38 -7.06
C THR A 157 -6.92 -8.21 -6.09
N PHE A 158 -6.26 -8.43 -4.97
CA PHE A 158 -6.02 -7.34 -4.00
C PHE A 158 -4.56 -6.92 -3.95
N ASP A 159 -3.65 -7.71 -4.52
CA ASP A 159 -2.24 -7.37 -4.55
C ASP A 159 -1.97 -6.37 -5.67
N GLY A 160 -1.45 -5.20 -5.28
CA GLY A 160 -1.13 -4.09 -6.17
C GLY A 160 0.37 -3.86 -6.30
#